data_AF-A0A9D4FH58-F1
#
_entry.id   AF-A0A9D4FH58-F1
#
_cell.length_a   1.000
_cell.length_b   1.000
_cell.length_c   1.000
_cell.angle_alpha   90.00
_cell.angle_beta   90.00
_cell.angle_gamma   90.00
#
_symmetry.space_group_name_H-M   'P 1'
#
loop_
_entity.id
_entity.type
_entity.pdbx_description
1 polymer ?
#
loop_
_entity_poly.entity_id
_entity_poly.type
_entity_poly.pdbx_seq_one_letter_code
_entity_poly.pdbx_strand_id
1 'polypeptide(L)' 'MRANGSFGRFCLVVLVVMTIRPISGFKGRNLTIGGIFPMSGSWAGGQGCLPAVQMALEDVNKRTDLLTDYMLHMDYNDSQ' A
#
# COMPACT_ATOMS: atom_id res chain seq x y z
N MET A 1 -54.79 -6.30 4.82
CA MET A 1 -53.69 -5.82 3.94
C MET A 1 -52.42 -5.80 4.77
N ARG A 2 -51.57 -6.84 4.68
CA ARG A 2 -50.38 -7.01 5.52
C ARG A 2 -49.23 -7.49 4.64
N ALA A 3 -48.55 -6.55 3.99
CA ALA A 3 -47.41 -6.81 3.12
C ALA A 3 -46.40 -5.68 3.33
N ASN A 4 -45.56 -5.74 4.38
CA ASN A 4 -44.47 -4.76 4.60
C ASN A 4 -43.42 -5.22 5.64
N GLY A 5 -43.20 -6.54 5.81
CA GLY A 5 -42.22 -7.05 6.79
C GLY A 5 -40.88 -7.51 6.20
N SER A 6 -40.88 -7.98 4.95
CA SER A 6 -39.72 -8.66 4.36
C SER A 6 -38.76 -7.69 3.62
N PHE A 7 -39.31 -6.65 2.98
CA PHE A 7 -38.53 -5.72 2.15
C PHE A 7 -37.58 -4.83 2.98
N GLY A 8 -38.01 -4.39 4.17
CA GLY A 8 -37.19 -3.56 5.06
C GLY A 8 -36.00 -4.32 5.67
N ARG A 9 -36.16 -5.63 5.93
CA ARG A 9 -35.09 -6.49 6.46
C ARG A 9 -34.02 -6.79 5.40
N PHE A 10 -34.45 -7.01 4.15
CA PHE A 10 -33.53 -7.18 3.02
C PHE A 10 -32.70 -5.91 2.77
N CYS A 11 -33.34 -4.75 2.77
CA CYS A 11 -32.66 -3.47 2.57
C CYS A 11 -31.60 -3.20 3.66
N LEU A 12 -31.92 -3.54 4.91
CA LEU A 12 -31.01 -3.35 6.04
C LEU A 12 -29.79 -4.29 5.98
N VAL A 13 -29.97 -5.54 5.51
CA VAL A 13 -28.86 -6.48 5.30
C VAL A 13 -27.95 -6.01 4.17
N VAL A 14 -28.50 -5.52 3.05
CA VAL A 14 -27.71 -4.98 1.93
C VAL A 14 -26.93 -3.72 2.34
N LEU A 15 -27.55 -2.84 3.14
CA LEU A 15 -26.87 -1.67 3.72
C LEU A 15 -25.72 -2.08 4.64
N VAL A 16 -25.92 -3.08 5.50
CA VAL A 16 -24.85 -3.57 6.40
C VAL A 16 -23.70 -4.17 5.57
N VAL A 17 -23.98 -5.02 4.58
CA VAL A 17 -22.95 -5.64 3.72
C VAL A 17 -22.15 -4.61 2.92
N MET A 18 -22.76 -3.51 2.46
CA MET A 18 -22.03 -2.41 1.81
C MET A 18 -21.13 -1.62 2.76
N THR A 19 -21.42 -1.61 4.07
CA THR A 19 -20.59 -0.91 5.08
C THR A 19 -19.43 -1.76 5.62
N ILE A 20 -19.47 -3.08 5.45
CA ILE A 20 -18.36 -3.96 5.78
C ILE A 20 -17.29 -3.76 4.70
N ARG A 21 -16.46 -2.74 4.87
CA ARG A 21 -15.24 -2.62 4.08
C ARG A 21 -14.42 -3.88 4.35
N PRO A 22 -13.95 -4.62 3.32
CA PRO A 22 -13.02 -5.71 3.56
C PRO A 22 -11.85 -5.14 4.35
N ILE A 23 -11.44 -5.84 5.42
CA ILE A 23 -10.24 -5.53 6.18
C ILE A 23 -9.06 -5.71 5.22
N SER A 24 -8.75 -4.64 4.50
CA SER A 24 -7.70 -4.59 3.50
C SER A 24 -6.45 -4.17 4.26
N GLY A 25 -5.47 -5.06 4.40
CA GLY A 25 -4.24 -4.66 5.12
C GLY A 25 -3.28 -5.76 5.56
N PHE A 26 -3.48 -7.03 5.24
CA PHE A 26 -2.47 -8.04 5.59
C PHE A 26 -1.40 -8.13 4.50
N LYS A 27 -0.36 -7.30 4.61
CA LYS A 27 0.85 -7.37 3.77
C LYS A 27 1.76 -8.49 4.27
N GLY A 28 1.48 -9.71 3.86
CA GLY A 28 2.15 -10.92 4.36
C GLY A 28 3.42 -11.33 3.63
N ARG A 29 3.74 -10.70 2.48
CA ARG A 29 4.88 -11.09 1.63
C ARG A 29 5.82 -9.91 1.41
N ASN A 30 7.13 -10.17 1.39
CA ASN A 30 8.11 -9.15 1.04
C ASN A 30 8.36 -9.14 -0.48
N LEU A 31 8.33 -7.95 -1.07
CA LEU A 31 8.74 -7.69 -2.45
C LEU A 31 9.97 -6.78 -2.40
N THR A 32 11.13 -7.30 -2.77
CA THR A 32 12.39 -6.55 -2.74
C THR A 32 12.77 -6.08 -4.13
N ILE A 33 13.11 -4.79 -4.26
CA ILE A 33 13.71 -4.20 -5.45
C ILE A 33 15.17 -3.80 -5.20
N GLY A 34 15.99 -3.83 -6.24
CA GLY A 34 17.37 -3.34 -6.19
C GLY A 34 17.47 -1.86 -6.57
N GLY A 35 18.26 -1.09 -5.84
CA GLY A 35 18.57 0.32 -6.13
C GLY A 35 20.07 0.56 -6.20
N ILE A 36 20.53 1.37 -7.15
CA ILE A 36 21.92 1.82 -7.23
C ILE A 36 21.92 3.34 -7.22
N PHE A 37 22.61 3.93 -6.26
CA PHE A 37 22.61 5.38 -6.04
C PHE A 37 24.05 5.91 -6.01
N PRO A 38 24.43 6.83 -6.91
CA PRO A 38 25.77 7.42 -6.89
C PRO A 38 25.88 8.40 -5.72
N MET A 39 26.61 8.02 -4.67
CA MET A 39 26.75 8.90 -3.49
C MET A 39 27.89 9.91 -3.61
N SER A 40 28.77 9.73 -4.59
CA SER A 40 29.97 10.55 -4.81
C SER A 40 30.21 10.83 -6.30
N GLY A 41 31.41 11.29 -6.69
CA GLY A 41 31.79 11.52 -8.08
C GLY A 41 31.27 12.81 -8.72
N SER A 42 31.41 12.93 -10.04
CA SER A 42 31.02 14.13 -10.81
C SER A 42 29.52 14.43 -10.73
N TRP A 43 28.70 13.42 -10.41
CA TRP A 43 27.27 13.58 -10.16
C TRP A 43 26.83 12.72 -8.97
N ALA A 44 26.87 13.31 -7.78
CA ALA A 44 26.42 12.70 -6.52
C ALA A 44 24.89 12.78 -6.33
N GLY A 45 24.13 12.38 -7.35
CA GLY A 45 22.66 12.46 -7.33
C GLY A 45 21.99 11.57 -6.27
N GLY A 46 22.68 10.50 -5.84
CA GLY A 46 22.20 9.55 -4.83
C GLY A 46 21.92 10.20 -3.47
N GLN A 47 22.63 11.28 -3.13
CA GLN A 47 22.47 12.01 -1.87
C GLN A 47 21.04 12.54 -1.67
N GLY A 48 20.40 13.00 -2.74
CA GLY A 48 19.00 13.45 -2.71
C GLY A 48 18.00 12.33 -3.08
N CYS A 49 18.38 11.47 -4.02
CA CYS A 49 17.46 10.44 -4.52
C CYS A 49 17.21 9.31 -3.52
N LEU A 50 18.20 8.87 -2.76
CA LEU A 50 18.02 7.81 -1.77
C LEU A 50 16.98 8.17 -0.69
N PRO A 51 17.09 9.32 0.01
CA PRO A 51 16.08 9.68 1.01
C PRO A 51 14.70 9.91 0.38
N ALA A 52 14.63 10.42 -0.85
CA ALA A 52 13.36 10.54 -1.56
C ALA A 52 12.68 9.18 -1.80
N VAL A 53 13.46 8.17 -2.21
CA VAL A 53 12.94 6.80 -2.40
C VAL A 53 12.56 6.17 -1.07
N GLN A 54 13.31 6.40 0.01
CA GLN A 54 12.96 5.91 1.35
C GLN A 54 11.61 6.48 1.82
N MET A 55 11.37 7.79 1.65
CA MET A 55 10.06 8.39 1.95
C MET A 55 8.95 7.78 1.08
N ALA A 56 9.20 7.55 -0.20
CA ALA A 56 8.22 6.93 -1.09
C ALA A 56 7.88 5.48 -0.69
N LEU A 57 8.88 4.69 -0.27
CA LEU A 57 8.65 3.32 0.23
C LEU A 57 7.75 3.31 1.46
N GLU A 58 7.98 4.24 2.40
CA GLU A 58 7.11 4.38 3.56
C GLU A 58 5.67 4.71 3.16
N ASP A 59 5.48 5.67 2.26
CA ASP A 59 4.14 6.10 1.84
C ASP A 59 3.38 4.99 1.11
N VAL A 60 4.06 4.24 0.24
CA VAL A 60 3.47 3.09 -0.45
C VAL A 60 3.08 1.99 0.53
N ASN A 61 3.92 1.71 1.52
CA ASN A 61 3.66 0.67 2.51
C ASN A 61 2.57 1.04 3.53
N LYS A 62 2.37 2.33 3.81
CA LYS A 62 1.28 2.84 4.68
C LYS A 62 -0.09 2.74 4.01
N ARG A 63 -0.14 2.71 2.67
CA ARG A 63 -1.39 2.60 1.90
C ARG A 63 -1.89 1.15 1.84
N THR A 64 -3.14 0.95 2.25
CA THR A 64 -3.81 -0.37 2.23
C THR A 64 -4.43 -0.70 0.87
N ASP A 65 -4.63 0.31 0.03
CA ASP A 65 -5.12 0.20 -1.34
C ASP A 65 -4.01 -0.08 -2.37
N LEU A 66 -2.74 0.03 -1.97
CA LEU A 66 -1.57 -0.32 -2.77
C LEU A 66 -0.89 -1.56 -2.23
N LEU A 67 -0.46 -2.44 -3.13
CA LEU A 67 0.33 -3.64 -2.79
C LEU A 67 -0.30 -4.38 -1.60
N THR A 68 -1.61 -4.67 -1.65
CA THR A 68 -2.40 -5.09 -0.49
C THR A 68 -1.82 -6.33 0.23
N ASP A 69 -1.14 -7.21 -0.51
CA ASP A 69 -0.51 -8.43 0.01
C ASP A 69 1.01 -8.35 0.16
N TYR A 70 1.62 -7.19 -0.16
CA TYR A 70 3.07 -7.03 -0.25
C TYR A 70 3.59 -5.83 0.56
N MET A 71 4.65 -6.08 1.32
CA MET A 71 5.55 -5.08 1.88
C MET A 71 6.69 -4.85 0.89
N LEU A 72 6.82 -3.61 0.41
CA LEU A 72 7.86 -3.22 -0.52
C LEU A 72 9.15 -2.88 0.24
N HIS A 73 10.24 -3.53 -0.14
CA HIS A 73 11.58 -3.30 0.39
C HIS A 73 12.53 -2.90 -0.74
N MET A 74 13.58 -2.16 -0.40
CA MET A 74 14.65 -1.85 -1.34
C MET A 74 15.99 -2.19 -0.70
N ASP A 75 16.76 -3.02 -1.40
CA ASP A 75 18.18 -3.20 -1.14
C ASP A 75 18.95 -2.27 -2.07
N TYR A 76 19.90 -1.52 -1.54
CA TYR A 76 20.64 -0.56 -2.34
C TYR A 76 22.13 -0.57 -2.07
N ASN A 77 22.90 -0.16 -3.09
CA ASN A 77 24.35 -0.02 -3.03
C ASN A 77 24.80 1.31 -3.64
N ASP A 78 25.96 1.78 -3.21
CA ASP A 78 26.68 2.83 -3.96
C ASP A 78 27.25 2.23 -5.25
N SER A 79 27.13 2.97 -6.34
CA SER A 79 27.76 2.62 -7.62
C SER A 79 29.26 2.92 -7.68
N GLN A 80 29.78 3.70 -6.72
CA GLN A 80 31.16 4.15 -6.66
C GLN A 80 31.94 3.58 -5.48
#